data_AF-A0AAU8D050-F1
#
_entry.id   AF-A0AAU8D050-F1
#
_cell.length_a   1.000
_cell.length_b   1.000
_cell.length_c   1.000
_cell.angle_alpha   90.00
_cell.angle_beta   90.00
_cell.angle_gamma   90.00
#
_symmetry.space_group_name_H-M   'P 1'
#
loop_
_entity.id
_entity.type
_entity.pdbx_description
1 polymer ?
#
loop_
_entity_poly.entity_id
_entity_poly.type
_entity_poly.pdbx_seq_one_letter_code
_entity_poly.pdbx_strand_id
1 'polypeptide(L)'
;MRLARKRPDRIVPEYSLTGDLLSFRRCARQYRYQNGSALPPSRPVQLWYGEFIHGLLENVYRLWKSRGGLPFPIPYTRLTLDDPIEEPELGLPEFDLRYLGWPVEESLLNQNKRARSRKARLAAYRRAEAAVNMLGPHLFPLIAEAEERVIGTREIPGAISSEHRAEKYALTGIIDVLTELELGSADSDNLIRRAVQAACPSLSGEFEVIVDYKGTRRPDTESAEWTDGQWQVQTYAWLRHEQRRSRRVAAGILIYINELAPGEGDILALRAALRAARTDVAPVRDSDKRMLENWRPGARADFSPEFLFSRAVRVIPVNEQSIAVATGAFDDTVAQIETCVRHEEAAVSILQTWVDDCNDAKTCAACDFRYFCEGYQRNGNRIGDEDTVQDEI
;
A
#
# COMPACT_ATOMS: atom_id res chain seq x y z
N MET A 1 -32.36 -8.06 -47.96
CA MET A 1 -31.15 -7.57 -47.25
C MET A 1 -31.03 -8.36 -45.95
N ARG A 2 -30.08 -9.32 -45.86
CA ARG A 2 -29.79 -10.01 -44.60
C ARG A 2 -29.04 -9.04 -43.71
N LEU A 3 -29.69 -8.50 -42.68
CA LEU A 3 -29.01 -7.69 -41.66
C LEU A 3 -27.97 -8.57 -40.97
N ALA A 4 -26.73 -8.08 -40.89
CA ALA A 4 -25.68 -8.75 -40.14
C ALA A 4 -26.12 -8.87 -38.68
N ARG A 5 -25.89 -10.05 -38.09
CA ARG A 5 -26.18 -10.32 -36.67
C ARG A 5 -25.49 -9.22 -35.83
N LYS A 6 -26.24 -8.52 -34.97
CA LYS A 6 -25.69 -7.51 -34.05
C LYS A 6 -24.54 -8.19 -33.30
N ARG A 7 -23.34 -7.59 -33.35
CA ARG A 7 -22.20 -8.09 -32.57
C ARG A 7 -22.62 -8.11 -31.10
N PRO A 8 -22.30 -9.16 -30.32
CA PRO A 8 -22.53 -9.16 -28.89
C PRO A 8 -21.88 -7.91 -28.29
N ASP A 9 -22.51 -7.32 -27.28
CA ASP A 9 -22.00 -6.12 -26.62
C ASP A 9 -20.62 -6.46 -26.03
N ARG A 10 -19.55 -5.91 -26.63
CA ARG A 10 -18.19 -6.07 -26.11
C ARG A 10 -18.10 -5.26 -24.83
N ILE A 11 -17.91 -5.95 -23.72
CA ILE A 11 -17.63 -5.32 -22.43
C ILE A 11 -16.12 -5.08 -22.40
N VAL A 12 -15.69 -3.83 -22.21
CA VAL A 12 -14.31 -3.56 -21.80
C VAL A 12 -14.29 -3.75 -20.29
N PRO A 13 -13.73 -4.85 -19.75
CA PRO A 13 -13.67 -5.03 -18.31
C PRO A 13 -12.79 -3.95 -17.69
N GLU A 14 -13.24 -3.45 -16.54
CA GLU A 14 -12.51 -2.49 -15.72
C GLU A 14 -11.87 -3.25 -14.56
N TYR A 15 -10.57 -3.01 -14.35
CA TYR A 15 -9.82 -3.55 -13.22
C TYR A 15 -9.18 -2.41 -12.43
N SER A 16 -9.14 -2.57 -11.11
CA SER A 16 -8.33 -1.78 -10.19
C SER A 16 -6.94 -2.41 -10.06
N LEU A 17 -5.88 -1.59 -10.14
CA LEU A 17 -4.52 -2.07 -9.96
C LEU A 17 -4.34 -2.79 -8.62
N THR A 18 -4.83 -2.18 -7.54
CA THR A 18 -4.72 -2.72 -6.18
C THR A 18 -5.84 -3.69 -5.86
N GLY A 19 -7.08 -3.34 -6.20
CA GLY A 19 -8.27 -4.11 -5.88
C GLY A 19 -8.38 -5.41 -6.66
N ASP A 20 -7.91 -5.42 -7.91
CA ASP A 20 -7.99 -6.59 -8.78
C ASP A 20 -6.65 -7.27 -9.01
N LEU A 21 -5.70 -6.59 -9.63
CA LEU A 21 -4.52 -7.27 -10.14
C LEU A 21 -3.61 -7.76 -9.02
N LEU A 22 -3.30 -6.89 -8.05
CA LEU A 22 -2.53 -7.29 -6.87
C LEU A 22 -3.28 -8.30 -6.00
N SER A 23 -4.60 -8.14 -5.81
CA SER A 23 -5.42 -9.11 -5.07
C SER A 23 -5.41 -10.50 -5.71
N PHE A 24 -5.57 -10.58 -7.04
CA PHE A 24 -5.50 -11.84 -7.78
C PHE A 24 -4.13 -12.50 -7.65
N ARG A 25 -3.05 -11.73 -7.85
CA ARG A 25 -1.67 -12.23 -7.70
C ARG A 25 -1.37 -12.74 -6.30
N ARG A 26 -2.00 -12.15 -5.28
CA ARG A 26 -1.86 -12.60 -3.89
C ARG A 26 -2.57 -13.92 -3.62
N CYS A 27 -3.80 -14.06 -4.13
CA CYS A 27 -4.58 -15.28 -4.07
C CYS A 27 -5.78 -15.21 -5.03
N ALA A 28 -5.70 -15.93 -6.16
CA ALA A 28 -6.73 -15.93 -7.19
C ALA A 28 -8.10 -16.37 -6.67
N ARG A 29 -8.13 -17.38 -5.78
CA ARG A 29 -9.37 -17.85 -5.15
C ARG A 29 -9.98 -16.83 -4.21
N GLN A 30 -9.18 -16.20 -3.33
CA GLN A 30 -9.68 -15.17 -2.43
C GLN A 30 -10.25 -13.98 -3.21
N TYR A 31 -9.51 -13.54 -4.24
CA TYR A 31 -9.94 -12.51 -5.18
C TYR A 31 -11.33 -12.83 -5.76
N ARG A 32 -11.52 -14.02 -6.33
CA ARG A 32 -12.80 -14.40 -6.93
C ARG A 32 -13.95 -14.40 -5.92
N TYR A 33 -13.73 -14.89 -4.70
CA TYR A 33 -14.77 -14.87 -3.68
C TYR A 33 -15.15 -13.44 -3.30
N GLN A 34 -14.19 -12.51 -3.19
CA GLN A 34 -14.47 -11.12 -2.83
C GLN A 34 -15.14 -10.35 -3.98
N ASN A 35 -14.71 -10.56 -5.22
CA ASN A 35 -15.21 -9.79 -6.36
C ASN A 35 -16.53 -10.28 -6.97
N GLY A 36 -17.00 -11.48 -6.60
CA GLY A 36 -18.32 -11.96 -7.05
C GLY A 36 -19.23 -12.43 -5.93
N SER A 37 -18.91 -12.15 -4.67
CA SER A 37 -19.89 -12.17 -3.59
C SER A 37 -20.27 -10.74 -3.25
N ALA A 38 -21.55 -10.47 -2.98
CA ALA A 38 -22.00 -9.19 -2.43
C ALA A 38 -21.59 -9.03 -0.94
N LEU A 39 -20.62 -9.82 -0.46
CA LEU A 39 -20.22 -9.88 0.93
C LEU A 39 -19.00 -8.99 1.14
N PRO A 40 -19.08 -7.95 1.97
CA PRO A 40 -17.90 -7.17 2.32
C PRO A 40 -16.90 -8.06 3.07
N PRO A 41 -15.58 -7.82 2.96
CA PRO A 41 -14.56 -8.58 3.69
C PRO A 41 -14.85 -8.59 5.20
N SER A 42 -14.79 -9.76 5.83
CA SER A 42 -15.13 -9.94 7.26
C SER A 42 -14.00 -9.51 8.20
N ARG A 43 -12.80 -9.22 7.67
CA ARG A 43 -11.68 -8.60 8.41
C ARG A 43 -11.46 -7.13 8.01
N PRO A 44 -12.32 -6.19 8.46
CA PRO A 44 -12.20 -4.75 8.19
C PRO A 44 -11.00 -4.08 8.87
N VAL A 45 -10.10 -4.83 9.50
CA VAL A 45 -9.05 -4.31 10.38
C VAL A 45 -7.83 -3.80 9.61
N GLN A 46 -7.35 -4.54 8.61
CA GLN A 46 -6.27 -4.07 7.74
C GLN A 46 -6.75 -2.89 6.88
N LEU A 47 -8.02 -2.92 6.47
CA LEU A 47 -8.70 -1.79 5.83
C LEU A 47 -8.78 -0.58 6.76
N TRP A 48 -9.20 -0.78 8.02
CA TRP A 48 -9.25 0.29 9.02
C TRP A 48 -7.89 0.95 9.22
N TYR A 49 -6.81 0.17 9.39
CA TYR A 49 -5.48 0.72 9.62
C TYR A 49 -5.00 1.57 8.43
N GLY A 50 -5.11 1.03 7.20
CA GLY A 50 -4.73 1.76 6.00
C GLY A 50 -5.54 3.05 5.83
N GLU A 51 -6.88 2.94 5.86
CA GLU A 51 -7.77 4.10 5.69
C GLU A 51 -7.58 5.14 6.80
N PHE A 52 -7.31 4.71 8.04
CA PHE A 52 -7.00 5.63 9.14
C PHE A 52 -5.71 6.41 8.88
N ILE A 53 -4.64 5.74 8.46
CA ILE A 53 -3.36 6.40 8.18
C ILE A 53 -3.49 7.39 7.01
N HIS A 54 -4.14 6.98 5.90
CA HIS A 54 -4.33 7.87 4.75
C HIS A 54 -5.20 9.07 5.13
N GLY A 55 -6.35 8.84 5.78
CA GLY A 55 -7.26 9.92 6.18
C GLY A 55 -6.62 10.89 7.17
N LEU A 56 -5.81 10.41 8.12
CA LEU A 56 -5.12 11.28 9.07
C LEU A 56 -4.03 12.10 8.39
N LEU A 57 -3.20 11.50 7.53
CA LEU A 57 -2.18 12.23 6.77
C LEU A 57 -2.82 13.28 5.85
N GLU A 58 -3.96 12.95 5.23
CA GLU A 58 -4.72 13.89 4.41
C GLU A 58 -5.28 15.05 5.23
N ASN A 59 -5.91 14.78 6.38
CA ASN A 59 -6.43 15.82 7.29
C ASN A 59 -5.31 16.78 7.72
N VAL A 60 -4.15 16.24 8.09
CA VAL A 60 -2.99 17.05 8.49
C VAL A 60 -2.47 17.87 7.30
N TYR A 61 -2.35 17.29 6.11
CA TYR A 61 -1.92 18.01 4.91
C TYR A 61 -2.89 19.14 4.54
N ARG A 62 -4.21 18.90 4.58
CA ARG A 62 -5.24 19.91 4.33
C ARG A 62 -5.13 21.06 5.33
N LEU A 63 -4.95 20.75 6.61
CA LEU A 63 -4.72 21.74 7.64
C LEU A 63 -3.45 22.56 7.35
N TRP A 64 -2.32 21.88 7.05
CA TRP A 64 -1.05 22.51 6.70
C TRP A 64 -1.19 23.47 5.52
N LYS A 65 -1.87 23.04 4.45
CA LYS A 65 -2.13 23.85 3.26
C LYS A 65 -3.00 25.06 3.59
N SER A 66 -4.08 24.88 4.36
CA SER A 66 -5.00 25.97 4.72
C SER A 66 -4.35 27.06 5.58
N ARG A 67 -3.36 26.70 6.40
CA ARG A 67 -2.65 27.62 7.29
C ARG A 67 -1.40 28.25 6.64
N GLY A 68 -1.03 27.81 5.44
CA GLY A 68 0.22 28.21 4.78
C GLY A 68 1.47 27.65 5.46
N GLY A 69 1.33 26.51 6.15
CA GLY A 69 2.35 25.90 6.99
C GLY A 69 1.81 25.49 8.36
N LEU A 70 2.50 24.55 9.02
CA LEU A 70 2.31 24.22 10.43
C LEU A 70 3.66 24.14 11.13
N PRO A 71 3.72 24.48 12.43
CA PRO A 71 4.87 24.14 13.23
C PRO A 71 4.95 22.61 13.38
N PHE A 72 6.14 22.07 13.14
CA PHE A 72 6.47 20.69 13.48
C PHE A 72 7.44 20.67 14.67
N PRO A 73 7.35 19.68 15.57
CA PRO A 73 6.39 18.56 15.54
C PRO A 73 4.96 19.01 15.90
N ILE A 74 3.98 18.40 15.25
CA ILE A 74 2.57 18.47 15.64
C ILE A 74 2.40 17.70 16.94
N PRO A 75 1.71 18.27 17.95
CA PRO A 75 1.55 17.62 19.24
C PRO A 75 0.73 16.33 19.14
N TYR A 76 1.08 15.36 19.98
CA TYR A 76 0.31 14.14 20.16
C TYR A 76 0.23 13.77 21.64
N THR A 77 -0.96 13.92 22.20
CA THR A 77 -1.28 13.43 23.53
C THR A 77 -1.45 11.92 23.45
N ARG A 78 -0.47 11.18 23.98
CA ARG A 78 -0.39 9.73 23.83
C ARG A 78 -1.63 9.02 24.38
N LEU A 79 -2.20 8.14 23.55
CA LEU A 79 -3.30 7.27 23.95
C LEU A 79 -2.85 6.18 24.93
N THR A 80 -3.72 5.84 25.87
CA THR A 80 -3.58 4.72 26.81
C THR A 80 -4.51 3.57 26.45
N LEU A 81 -4.27 2.39 27.02
CA LEU A 81 -5.15 1.23 26.81
C LEU A 81 -6.54 1.44 27.43
N ASP A 82 -6.69 2.37 28.36
CA ASP A 82 -7.95 2.65 29.04
C ASP A 82 -8.79 3.70 28.30
N ASP A 83 -8.17 4.43 27.36
CA ASP A 83 -8.85 5.48 26.62
C ASP A 83 -10.01 4.93 25.77
N PRO A 84 -11.20 5.52 25.88
CA PRO A 84 -12.34 5.17 25.06
C PRO A 84 -12.11 5.52 23.57
N ILE A 85 -12.92 4.89 22.72
CA ILE A 85 -13.00 5.23 21.29
C ILE A 85 -14.14 6.24 21.14
N GLU A 86 -13.84 7.49 21.49
CA GLU A 86 -14.76 8.62 21.45
C GLU A 86 -14.00 9.91 21.12
N GLU A 87 -14.76 10.99 20.95
CA GLU A 87 -14.22 12.32 20.69
C GLU A 87 -13.20 12.72 21.78
N PRO A 88 -12.02 13.25 21.41
CA PRO A 88 -11.03 13.65 22.40
C PRO A 88 -11.55 14.76 23.31
N GLU A 89 -11.22 14.69 24.60
CA GLU A 89 -11.61 15.70 25.58
C GLU A 89 -11.21 17.12 25.16
N LEU A 90 -12.01 18.11 25.56
CA LEU A 90 -11.67 19.51 25.36
C LEU A 90 -10.46 19.89 26.22
N GLY A 91 -9.51 20.62 25.63
CA GLY A 91 -8.32 21.13 26.34
C GLY A 91 -6.99 20.46 25.96
N LEU A 92 -6.97 19.56 24.96
CA LEU A 92 -5.72 19.13 24.36
C LEU A 92 -5.05 20.29 23.59
N PRO A 93 -3.74 20.22 23.33
CA PRO A 93 -3.04 21.23 22.54
C PRO A 93 -3.70 21.53 21.19
N GLU A 94 -3.55 22.76 20.70
CA GLU A 94 -4.00 23.13 19.36
C GLU A 94 -3.35 22.19 18.32
N PHE A 95 -4.16 21.64 17.43
CA PHE A 95 -3.76 20.67 16.39
C PHE A 95 -3.29 19.30 16.89
N ASP A 96 -3.59 18.92 18.14
CA ASP A 96 -3.26 17.57 18.63
C ASP A 96 -3.76 16.50 17.65
N LEU A 97 -2.89 15.52 17.34
CA LEU A 97 -3.22 14.45 16.40
C LEU A 97 -4.45 13.65 16.79
N ARG A 98 -4.86 13.64 18.07
CA ARG A 98 -6.14 13.07 18.49
C ARG A 98 -7.34 13.80 17.87
N TYR A 99 -7.31 15.14 17.81
CA TYR A 99 -8.38 15.92 17.16
C TYR A 99 -8.39 15.71 15.66
N LEU A 100 -7.23 15.53 15.03
CA LEU A 100 -7.13 15.33 13.57
C LEU A 100 -7.46 13.88 13.15
N GLY A 101 -7.18 12.92 14.02
CA GLY A 101 -7.50 11.50 13.81
C GLY A 101 -8.96 11.14 14.12
N TRP A 102 -9.61 11.83 15.06
CA TRP A 102 -10.97 11.49 15.47
C TRP A 102 -12.01 11.53 14.34
N PRO A 103 -12.09 12.57 13.47
CA PRO A 103 -13.03 12.57 12.34
C PRO A 103 -12.85 11.38 11.39
N VAL A 104 -11.61 10.88 11.26
CA VAL A 104 -11.30 9.71 10.45
C VAL A 104 -11.82 8.45 11.15
N GLU A 105 -11.54 8.28 12.45
CA GLU A 105 -12.09 7.15 13.22
C GLU A 105 -13.61 7.15 13.24
N GLU A 106 -14.25 8.30 13.42
CA GLU A 106 -15.71 8.46 13.39
C GLU A 106 -16.30 8.04 12.04
N SER A 107 -15.70 8.49 10.94
CA SER A 107 -16.10 8.07 9.59
C SER A 107 -15.97 6.55 9.40
N LEU A 108 -14.87 5.96 9.86
CA LEU A 108 -14.64 4.52 9.80
C LEU A 108 -15.65 3.76 10.67
N LEU A 109 -15.97 4.27 11.86
CA LEU A 109 -16.98 3.72 12.75
C LEU A 109 -18.36 3.68 12.08
N ASN A 110 -18.74 4.76 11.38
CA ASN A 110 -19.99 4.84 10.62
C ASN A 110 -20.04 3.84 9.45
N GLN A 111 -18.87 3.41 8.96
CA GLN A 111 -18.73 2.34 7.95
C GLN A 111 -18.62 0.94 8.57
N ASN A 112 -18.82 0.79 9.89
CA ASN A 112 -18.61 -0.44 10.65
C ASN A 112 -17.16 -0.97 10.62
N LYS A 113 -16.18 -0.09 10.36
CA LYS A 113 -14.74 -0.42 10.40
C LYS A 113 -14.19 0.04 11.75
N ARG A 114 -13.52 -0.87 12.46
CA ARG A 114 -12.91 -0.61 13.77
C ARG A 114 -11.53 -1.22 13.85
N ALA A 115 -10.65 -0.59 14.64
CA ALA A 115 -9.42 -1.24 15.06
C ALA A 115 -9.75 -2.57 15.75
N ARG A 116 -9.01 -3.65 15.43
CA ARG A 116 -9.23 -4.97 16.04
C ARG A 116 -9.07 -5.01 17.56
N SER A 117 -8.26 -4.10 18.08
CA SER A 117 -7.94 -4.02 19.49
C SER A 117 -7.47 -2.62 19.85
N ARG A 118 -7.56 -2.27 21.14
CA ARG A 118 -7.00 -1.02 21.64
C ARG A 118 -5.49 -0.92 21.38
N LYS A 119 -4.75 -2.03 21.47
CA LYS A 119 -3.31 -2.09 21.13
C LYS A 119 -3.05 -1.69 19.67
N ALA A 120 -3.86 -2.19 18.73
CA ALA A 120 -3.73 -1.84 17.31
C ALA A 120 -4.05 -0.36 17.06
N ARG A 121 -5.07 0.19 17.72
CA ARG A 121 -5.38 1.63 17.69
C ARG A 121 -4.22 2.47 18.20
N LEU A 122 -3.65 2.11 19.35
CA LEU A 122 -2.47 2.79 19.93
C LEU A 122 -1.25 2.75 18.99
N ALA A 123 -1.01 1.60 18.35
CA ALA A 123 0.06 1.46 17.37
C ALA A 123 -0.18 2.37 16.15
N ALA A 124 -1.43 2.48 15.69
CA ALA A 124 -1.80 3.32 14.57
C ALA A 124 -1.55 4.80 14.83
N TYR A 125 -1.99 5.34 15.98
CA TYR A 125 -1.70 6.73 16.32
C TYR A 125 -0.20 7.00 16.49
N ARG A 126 0.56 6.07 17.07
CA ARG A 126 2.02 6.21 17.19
C ARG A 126 2.71 6.26 15.84
N ARG A 127 2.29 5.40 14.91
CA ARG A 127 2.83 5.38 13.54
C ARG A 127 2.40 6.61 12.75
N ALA A 128 1.16 7.07 12.93
CA ALA A 128 0.66 8.32 12.38
C ALA A 128 1.47 9.52 12.89
N GLU A 129 1.73 9.59 14.20
CA GLU A 129 2.60 10.61 14.81
C GLU A 129 3.99 10.61 14.16
N ALA A 130 4.63 9.45 14.08
CA ALA A 130 5.94 9.32 13.46
C ALA A 130 5.90 9.74 11.97
N ALA A 131 4.89 9.31 11.22
CA ALA A 131 4.70 9.68 9.82
C ALA A 131 4.53 11.19 9.63
N VAL A 132 3.61 11.80 10.37
CA VAL A 132 3.35 13.25 10.31
C VAL A 132 4.60 14.04 10.64
N ASN A 133 5.28 13.71 11.75
CA ASN A 133 6.37 14.52 12.26
C ASN A 133 7.71 14.28 11.55
N MET A 134 7.94 13.08 11.00
CA MET A 134 9.16 12.78 10.24
C MET A 134 9.03 13.09 8.75
N LEU A 135 7.85 12.89 8.16
CA LEU A 135 7.65 13.10 6.72
C LEU A 135 7.05 14.46 6.40
N GLY A 136 6.09 14.94 7.21
CA GLY A 136 5.34 16.18 6.94
C GLY A 136 6.21 17.38 6.55
N PRO A 137 7.27 17.73 7.31
CA PRO A 137 8.17 18.84 6.96
C PRO A 137 8.83 18.72 5.60
N HIS A 138 9.03 17.49 5.10
CA HIS A 138 9.74 17.22 3.87
C HIS A 138 8.81 16.89 2.70
N LEU A 139 7.68 16.24 2.97
CA LEU A 139 6.75 15.76 1.96
C LEU A 139 5.69 16.81 1.63
N PHE A 140 5.05 17.43 2.62
CA PHE A 140 3.94 18.37 2.39
C PHE A 140 4.29 19.55 1.47
N PRO A 141 5.49 20.17 1.57
CA PRO A 141 5.89 21.22 0.64
C PRO A 141 6.01 20.78 -0.81
N LEU A 142 6.11 19.47 -1.08
CA LEU A 142 6.31 18.89 -2.40
C LEU A 142 5.02 18.40 -3.05
N ILE A 143 3.92 18.30 -2.28
CA ILE A 143 2.65 17.76 -2.78
C ILE A 143 2.01 18.76 -3.75
N ALA A 144 1.80 18.33 -4.99
CA ALA A 144 1.01 19.07 -5.97
C ALA A 144 -0.46 18.62 -5.90
N GLU A 145 -0.68 17.31 -5.95
CA GLU A 145 -2.01 16.70 -5.90
C GLU A 145 -2.01 15.52 -4.91
N ALA A 146 -3.14 15.26 -4.27
CA ALA A 146 -3.35 14.13 -3.38
C ALA A 146 -4.61 13.37 -3.83
N GLU A 147 -4.58 12.05 -3.70
CA GLU A 147 -5.64 11.12 -4.14
C GLU A 147 -6.01 11.24 -5.64
N GLU A 148 -5.00 11.28 -6.51
CA GLU A 148 -5.21 11.45 -7.96
C GLU A 148 -5.66 10.15 -8.61
N ARG A 149 -6.82 10.19 -9.28
CA ARG A 149 -7.39 9.03 -9.98
C ARG A 149 -6.85 8.96 -11.39
N VAL A 150 -6.28 7.82 -11.75
CA VAL A 150 -5.68 7.59 -13.08
C VAL A 150 -6.33 6.40 -13.77
N ILE A 151 -6.47 6.49 -15.10
CA ILE A 151 -7.11 5.47 -15.93
C ILE A 151 -6.40 5.30 -17.26
N GLY A 152 -6.25 4.06 -17.72
CA GLY A 152 -5.72 3.73 -19.03
C GLY A 152 -6.40 2.52 -19.63
N THR A 153 -6.17 2.25 -20.91
CA THR A 153 -6.70 1.05 -21.59
C THR A 153 -5.56 0.29 -22.25
N ARG A 154 -5.55 -1.03 -22.11
CA ARG A 154 -4.53 -1.93 -22.68
C ARG A 154 -5.18 -3.11 -23.40
N GLU A 155 -4.41 -3.79 -24.22
CA GLU A 155 -4.83 -5.02 -24.90
C GLU A 155 -4.68 -6.22 -23.98
N ILE A 156 -5.57 -7.20 -24.09
CA ILE A 156 -5.46 -8.46 -23.36
C ILE A 156 -4.58 -9.40 -24.21
N PRO A 157 -3.41 -9.85 -23.71
CA PRO A 157 -2.53 -10.74 -24.46
C PRO A 157 -3.24 -12.01 -24.91
N GLY A 158 -3.10 -12.35 -26.20
CA GLY A 158 -3.67 -13.57 -26.76
C GLY A 158 -5.20 -13.58 -26.91
N ALA A 159 -5.88 -12.46 -26.69
CA ALA A 159 -7.33 -12.39 -26.82
C ALA A 159 -7.78 -12.60 -28.28
N ILE A 160 -8.64 -13.59 -28.48
CA ILE A 160 -9.28 -13.93 -29.76
C ILE A 160 -10.76 -13.55 -29.69
N SER A 161 -11.24 -12.72 -30.63
CA SER A 161 -12.60 -12.14 -30.63
C SER A 161 -13.74 -13.15 -30.53
N SER A 162 -13.53 -14.39 -30.97
CA SER A 162 -14.53 -15.46 -30.96
C SER A 162 -14.57 -16.26 -29.66
N GLU A 163 -13.53 -16.16 -28.84
CA GLU A 163 -13.33 -16.97 -27.64
C GLU A 163 -13.30 -16.15 -26.35
N HIS A 164 -12.95 -14.86 -26.46
CA HIS A 164 -12.82 -13.94 -25.33
C HIS A 164 -13.92 -12.89 -25.40
N ARG A 165 -14.48 -12.54 -24.25
CA ARG A 165 -15.51 -11.50 -24.12
C ARG A 165 -14.98 -10.07 -24.40
N ALA A 166 -13.65 -9.89 -24.33
CA ALA A 166 -12.97 -8.62 -24.52
C ALA A 166 -11.61 -8.81 -25.21
N GLU A 167 -11.16 -7.79 -25.95
CA GLU A 167 -9.80 -7.70 -26.52
C GLU A 167 -8.94 -6.66 -25.79
N LYS A 168 -9.61 -5.80 -25.01
CA LYS A 168 -9.01 -4.71 -24.25
C LYS A 168 -9.60 -4.67 -22.87
N TYR A 169 -8.84 -4.12 -21.93
CA TYR A 169 -9.30 -3.85 -20.59
C TYR A 169 -8.94 -2.42 -20.18
N ALA A 170 -9.76 -1.85 -19.30
CA ALA A 170 -9.45 -0.60 -18.64
C ALA A 170 -8.80 -0.89 -17.29
N LEU A 171 -7.74 -0.14 -16.97
CA LEU A 171 -7.04 -0.21 -15.71
C LEU A 171 -7.19 1.12 -14.98
N THR A 172 -7.57 1.04 -13.71
CA THR A 172 -7.75 2.20 -12.83
C THR A 172 -6.80 2.13 -11.65
N GLY A 173 -6.41 3.29 -11.14
CA GLY A 173 -5.54 3.44 -9.99
C GLY A 173 -5.82 4.73 -9.23
N ILE A 174 -5.42 4.76 -7.96
CA ILE A 174 -5.41 5.97 -7.13
C ILE A 174 -3.99 6.18 -6.64
N ILE A 175 -3.40 7.32 -6.99
CA ILE A 175 -2.09 7.74 -6.52
C ILE A 175 -2.31 8.56 -5.23
N ASP A 176 -1.74 8.12 -4.11
CA ASP A 176 -1.95 8.80 -2.82
C ASP A 176 -1.43 10.24 -2.86
N VAL A 177 -0.22 10.43 -3.36
CA VAL A 177 0.43 11.73 -3.46
C VAL A 177 1.19 11.84 -4.77
N LEU A 178 0.89 12.87 -5.54
CA LEU A 178 1.66 13.29 -6.69
C LEU A 178 2.45 14.55 -6.32
N THR A 179 3.77 14.44 -6.36
CA THR A 179 4.66 15.58 -6.11
C THR A 179 5.13 16.18 -7.42
N GLU A 180 5.26 17.51 -7.43
CA GLU A 180 5.92 18.24 -8.50
C GLU A 180 7.30 18.65 -8.02
N LEU A 181 8.33 17.97 -8.52
CA LEU A 181 9.70 18.22 -8.14
C LEU A 181 10.44 18.89 -9.30
N GLU A 182 10.71 20.17 -9.12
CA GLU A 182 11.81 20.81 -9.81
C GLU A 182 13.04 20.72 -8.91
N LEU A 183 14.11 20.07 -9.37
CA LEU A 183 15.33 19.92 -8.58
C LEU A 183 15.96 21.27 -8.19
N GLY A 184 15.53 22.39 -8.77
CA GLY A 184 15.97 23.73 -8.40
C GLY A 184 15.14 24.43 -7.32
N SER A 185 13.88 24.03 -7.09
CA SER A 185 12.93 24.80 -6.27
C SER A 185 12.76 24.29 -4.84
N ALA A 186 12.90 22.98 -4.61
CA ALA A 186 12.86 22.41 -3.26
C ALA A 186 14.20 22.61 -2.53
N ASP A 187 14.19 22.76 -1.20
CA ASP A 187 15.41 22.88 -0.38
C ASP A 187 16.35 21.68 -0.60
N SER A 188 17.66 21.92 -0.69
CA SER A 188 18.68 20.86 -0.79
C SER A 188 18.74 19.96 0.43
N ASP A 189 18.30 20.46 1.59
CA ASP A 189 18.26 19.69 2.83
C ASP A 189 16.98 18.85 2.96
N ASN A 190 16.04 18.96 2.02
CA ASN A 190 14.84 18.14 2.01
C ASN A 190 15.18 16.64 1.84
N LEU A 191 14.81 15.82 2.83
CA LEU A 191 15.17 14.39 2.85
C LEU A 191 14.56 13.59 1.69
N ILE A 192 13.35 13.91 1.25
CA ILE A 192 12.68 13.25 0.12
C ILE A 192 13.43 13.58 -1.18
N ARG A 193 13.76 14.86 -1.40
CA ARG A 193 14.57 15.29 -2.55
C ARG A 193 15.91 14.55 -2.59
N ARG A 194 16.62 14.51 -1.46
CA ARG A 194 17.92 13.83 -1.35
C ARG A 194 17.81 12.34 -1.65
N ALA A 195 16.77 11.67 -1.16
CA ALA A 195 16.53 10.26 -1.46
C ALA A 195 16.30 10.02 -2.96
N VAL A 196 15.52 10.88 -3.62
CA VAL A 196 15.28 10.82 -5.07
C VAL A 196 16.57 11.05 -5.86
N GLN A 197 17.35 12.08 -5.50
CA GLN A 197 18.62 12.38 -6.15
C GLN A 197 19.64 11.24 -5.99
N ALA A 198 19.69 10.60 -4.82
CA ALA A 198 20.59 9.47 -4.58
C ALA A 198 20.24 8.26 -5.46
N ALA A 199 18.94 7.98 -5.65
CA ALA A 199 18.48 6.88 -6.51
C ALA A 199 18.52 7.22 -8.00
N CYS A 200 18.38 8.50 -8.36
CA CYS A 200 18.33 9.00 -9.73
C CYS A 200 19.36 10.14 -9.93
N PRO A 201 20.68 9.84 -9.94
CA PRO A 201 21.73 10.87 -9.92
C PRO A 201 21.80 11.69 -11.21
N SER A 202 21.35 11.13 -12.34
CA SER A 202 21.33 11.80 -13.65
C SER A 202 20.05 12.61 -13.90
N LEU A 203 19.21 12.78 -12.87
CA LEU A 203 17.93 13.45 -13.03
C LEU A 203 18.12 14.97 -13.13
N SER A 204 17.46 15.60 -14.10
CA SER A 204 17.55 17.04 -14.36
C SER A 204 16.23 17.57 -14.88
N GLY A 205 15.94 18.84 -14.61
CA GLY A 205 14.71 19.51 -15.04
C GLY A 205 13.53 19.27 -14.10
N GLU A 206 12.32 19.49 -14.64
CA GLU A 206 11.05 19.27 -13.94
C GLU A 206 10.53 17.86 -14.17
N PHE A 207 10.07 17.22 -13.11
CA PHE A 207 9.46 15.90 -13.17
C PHE A 207 8.46 15.70 -12.03
N GLU A 208 7.66 14.66 -12.19
CA GLU A 208 6.76 14.19 -11.13
C GLU A 208 7.41 13.04 -10.36
N VAL A 209 7.12 12.97 -9.07
CA VAL A 209 7.39 11.78 -8.25
C VAL A 209 6.10 11.32 -7.59
N ILE A 210 5.79 10.04 -7.80
CA ILE A 210 4.63 9.37 -7.22
C ILE A 210 5.01 8.93 -5.82
N VAL A 211 4.17 9.18 -4.82
CA VAL A 211 4.37 8.71 -3.45
C VAL A 211 3.14 7.91 -3.03
N ASP A 212 3.36 6.68 -2.55
CA ASP A 212 2.33 5.76 -2.09
C ASP A 212 2.67 5.29 -0.67
N TYR A 213 1.67 5.34 0.22
CA TYR A 213 1.82 4.96 1.61
C TYR A 213 1.49 3.48 1.80
N LYS A 214 2.39 2.74 2.45
CA LYS A 214 2.20 1.34 2.80
C LYS A 214 2.07 1.20 4.31
N GLY A 215 0.90 0.75 4.74
CA GLY A 215 0.62 0.36 6.12
C GLY A 215 1.23 -0.98 6.55
N THR A 216 2.34 -1.36 5.93
CA THR A 216 3.03 -2.62 6.15
C THR A 216 4.50 -2.37 6.38
N ARG A 217 5.18 -3.40 6.88
CA ARG A 217 6.64 -3.40 6.97
C ARG A 217 7.27 -3.42 5.57
N ARG A 218 8.49 -2.92 5.42
CA ARG A 218 9.21 -3.02 4.14
C ARG A 218 9.52 -4.49 3.83
N PRO A 219 9.06 -5.03 2.69
CA PRO A 219 9.23 -6.43 2.37
C PRO A 219 10.70 -6.84 2.26
N ASP A 220 10.92 -8.15 2.41
CA ASP A 220 12.21 -8.76 2.07
C ASP A 220 12.45 -8.63 0.57
N THR A 221 13.69 -8.39 0.15
CA THR A 221 14.05 -8.03 -1.24
C THR A 221 13.76 -9.10 -2.28
N GLU A 222 13.53 -10.34 -1.85
CA GLU A 222 13.24 -11.49 -2.70
C GLU A 222 11.76 -11.87 -2.71
N SER A 223 10.90 -11.14 -1.97
CA SER A 223 9.49 -11.48 -1.85
C SER A 223 8.67 -11.01 -3.06
N ALA A 224 7.51 -11.62 -3.28
CA ALA A 224 6.58 -11.18 -4.31
C ALA A 224 6.12 -9.74 -4.06
N GLU A 225 5.86 -9.37 -2.80
CA GLU A 225 5.43 -8.03 -2.40
C GLU A 225 6.48 -6.95 -2.72
N TRP A 226 7.78 -7.31 -2.66
CA TRP A 226 8.86 -6.40 -3.08
C TRP A 226 8.76 -6.05 -4.56
N THR A 227 8.53 -7.05 -5.40
CA THR A 227 8.38 -6.93 -6.85
C THR A 227 7.06 -6.27 -7.22
N ASP A 228 5.95 -6.68 -6.60
CA ASP A 228 4.61 -6.15 -6.83
C ASP A 228 4.55 -4.65 -6.48
N GLY A 229 5.20 -4.22 -5.40
CA GLY A 229 5.32 -2.79 -5.08
C GLY A 229 6.08 -2.01 -6.16
N GLN A 230 7.13 -2.60 -6.73
CA GLN A 230 7.85 -2.00 -7.85
C GLN A 230 6.94 -1.89 -9.08
N TRP A 231 6.24 -2.96 -9.44
CA TRP A 231 5.33 -2.96 -10.59
C TRP A 231 4.17 -1.99 -10.41
N GLN A 232 3.64 -1.85 -9.20
CA GLN A 232 2.58 -0.89 -8.88
C GLN A 232 3.03 0.54 -9.22
N VAL A 233 4.21 0.96 -8.75
CA VAL A 233 4.76 2.30 -9.04
C VAL A 233 4.96 2.53 -10.54
N GLN A 234 5.53 1.56 -11.25
CA GLN A 234 5.75 1.68 -12.69
C GLN A 234 4.42 1.77 -13.46
N THR A 235 3.41 1.03 -13.00
CA THR A 235 2.08 1.04 -13.63
C THR A 235 1.34 2.34 -13.34
N TYR A 236 1.47 2.91 -12.14
CA TYR A 236 0.98 4.27 -11.88
C TYR A 236 1.68 5.31 -12.74
N ALA A 237 3.00 5.18 -12.97
CA ALA A 237 3.70 6.09 -13.86
C ALA A 237 3.16 6.01 -15.30
N TRP A 238 2.93 4.80 -15.81
CA TRP A 238 2.27 4.61 -17.11
C TRP A 238 0.86 5.23 -17.14
N LEU A 239 0.02 4.90 -16.16
CA LEU A 239 -1.34 5.45 -16.06
C LEU A 239 -1.34 6.98 -15.98
N ARG A 240 -0.34 7.56 -15.30
CA ARG A 240 -0.14 9.01 -15.23
C ARG A 240 0.24 9.56 -16.60
N HIS A 241 1.15 8.93 -17.34
CA HIS A 241 1.52 9.36 -18.70
C HIS A 241 0.35 9.35 -19.68
N GLU A 242 -0.63 8.46 -19.50
CA GLU A 242 -1.87 8.43 -20.30
C GLU A 242 -2.81 9.62 -20.00
N GLN A 243 -2.65 10.32 -18.87
CA GLN A 243 -3.48 11.47 -18.54
C GLN A 243 -3.08 12.73 -19.31
N ARG A 244 -4.05 13.62 -19.52
CA ARG A 244 -3.77 14.94 -20.12
C ARG A 244 -2.91 15.77 -19.16
N ARG A 245 -1.93 16.49 -19.71
CA ARG A 245 -1.00 17.37 -18.96
C ARG A 245 -0.10 16.65 -17.95
N SER A 246 0.14 15.37 -18.14
CA SER A 246 1.13 14.63 -17.36
C SER A 246 2.54 15.13 -17.67
N ARG A 247 3.39 15.22 -16.64
CA ARG A 247 4.83 15.38 -16.83
C ARG A 247 5.49 14.02 -16.79
N ARG A 248 6.78 13.99 -17.13
CA ARG A 248 7.58 12.78 -16.95
C ARG A 248 7.64 12.44 -15.46
N VAL A 249 7.05 11.33 -15.09
CA VAL A 249 7.32 10.66 -13.81
C VAL A 249 8.75 10.12 -13.82
N ALA A 250 9.58 10.59 -12.89
CA ALA A 250 11.00 10.23 -12.81
C ALA A 250 11.28 9.08 -11.83
N ALA A 251 10.50 9.03 -10.76
CA ALA A 251 10.60 8.03 -9.72
C ALA A 251 9.24 7.84 -9.05
N GLY A 252 9.08 6.73 -8.35
CA GLY A 252 8.09 6.64 -7.29
C GLY A 252 8.75 6.34 -5.95
N ILE A 253 8.01 6.59 -4.88
CA ILE A 253 8.42 6.38 -3.50
C ILE A 253 7.35 5.54 -2.83
N LEU A 254 7.75 4.38 -2.31
CA LEU A 254 6.93 3.63 -1.37
C LEU A 254 7.36 4.01 0.05
N ILE A 255 6.42 4.47 0.86
CA ILE A 255 6.65 4.85 2.25
C ILE A 255 6.03 3.79 3.17
N TYR A 256 6.88 2.97 3.78
CA TYR A 256 6.47 1.93 4.72
C TYR A 256 6.30 2.53 6.12
N ILE A 257 5.07 2.88 6.46
CA ILE A 257 4.72 3.62 7.67
C ILE A 257 5.13 2.88 8.96
N ASN A 258 5.07 1.54 8.93
CA ASN A 258 5.48 0.72 10.07
C ASN A 258 6.97 0.86 10.40
N GLU A 259 7.82 1.19 9.42
CA GLU A 259 9.25 1.35 9.64
C GLU A 259 9.60 2.66 10.38
N LEU A 260 8.68 3.64 10.43
CA LEU A 260 8.89 4.89 11.17
C LEU A 260 8.67 4.76 12.67
N ALA A 261 7.85 3.79 13.09
CA ALA A 261 7.66 3.42 14.49
C ALA A 261 7.46 1.90 14.58
N PRO A 262 8.54 1.11 14.49
CA PRO A 262 8.46 -0.34 14.37
C PRO A 262 7.93 -0.99 15.65
N GLY A 263 7.04 -1.96 15.47
CA GLY A 263 6.57 -2.85 16.52
C GLY A 263 7.56 -3.98 16.82
N GLU A 264 7.17 -4.84 17.76
CA GLU A 264 8.01 -5.97 18.21
C GLU A 264 8.41 -6.90 17.07
N GLY A 265 7.46 -7.46 16.31
CA GLY A 265 7.87 -8.34 15.21
C GLY A 265 8.19 -7.64 13.90
N ASP A 266 7.97 -6.33 13.76
CA ASP A 266 8.71 -5.55 12.74
C ASP A 266 10.22 -5.65 13.01
N ILE A 267 10.64 -5.53 14.29
CA ILE A 267 12.04 -5.66 14.71
C ILE A 267 12.54 -7.11 14.57
N LEU A 268 11.75 -8.10 14.97
CA LEU A 268 12.12 -9.51 14.82
C LEU A 268 12.29 -9.89 13.34
N ALA A 269 11.36 -9.45 12.48
CA ALA A 269 11.44 -9.68 11.04
C ALA A 269 12.66 -8.98 10.43
N LEU A 270 12.95 -7.73 10.83
CA LEU A 270 14.15 -7.02 10.39
C LEU A 270 15.44 -7.76 10.79
N ARG A 271 15.51 -8.30 12.01
CA ARG A 271 16.65 -9.12 12.45
C ARG A 271 16.81 -10.37 11.62
N ALA A 272 15.70 -11.05 11.29
CA ALA A 272 15.72 -12.23 10.44
C ALA A 272 16.20 -11.88 9.02
N ALA A 273 15.65 -10.81 8.44
CA ALA A 273 16.03 -10.33 7.10
C ALA A 273 17.51 -9.94 7.02
N LEU A 274 18.07 -9.29 8.05
CA LEU A 274 19.49 -8.95 8.10
C LEU A 274 20.38 -10.18 8.17
N ARG A 275 20.03 -11.19 8.99
CA ARG A 275 20.78 -12.45 9.06
C ARG A 275 20.77 -13.21 7.73
N ALA A 276 19.66 -13.13 7.00
CA ALA A 276 19.48 -13.76 5.71
C ALA A 276 19.95 -12.89 4.52
N ALA A 277 20.47 -11.67 4.76
CA ALA A 277 20.83 -10.70 3.73
C ALA A 277 19.68 -10.36 2.74
N ARG A 278 18.42 -10.40 3.21
CA ARG A 278 17.20 -10.12 2.42
C ARG A 278 16.64 -8.72 2.65
N THR A 279 17.48 -7.76 3.02
CA THR A 279 17.09 -6.37 3.21
C THR A 279 18.06 -5.45 2.52
N ASP A 280 17.53 -4.36 1.98
CA ASP A 280 18.27 -3.39 1.19
C ASP A 280 18.81 -2.19 2.00
N VAL A 281 18.37 -2.03 3.25
CA VAL A 281 18.88 -0.99 4.16
C VAL A 281 19.21 -1.62 5.50
N ALA A 282 20.50 -1.63 5.81
CA ALA A 282 21.06 -2.06 7.09
C ALA A 282 21.43 -0.85 7.95
N PRO A 283 21.47 -0.98 9.29
CA PRO A 283 21.91 0.09 10.17
C PRO A 283 23.37 0.45 9.89
N VAL A 284 23.63 1.73 9.59
CA VAL A 284 25.00 2.24 9.34
C VAL A 284 25.68 2.62 10.65
N ARG A 285 24.95 3.30 11.55
CA ARG A 285 25.47 3.74 12.85
C ARG A 285 25.63 2.58 13.81
N ASP A 286 26.71 2.61 14.58
CA ASP A 286 26.99 1.56 15.58
C ASP A 286 25.97 1.55 16.73
N SER A 287 25.34 2.70 17.04
CA SER A 287 24.24 2.77 17.99
C SER A 287 23.04 1.93 17.55
N ASP A 288 22.63 2.07 16.28
CA ASP A 288 21.48 1.34 15.74
C ASP A 288 21.77 -0.16 15.59
N LYS A 289 23.01 -0.51 15.19
CA LYS A 289 23.49 -1.91 15.16
C LYS A 289 23.38 -2.54 16.54
N ARG A 290 23.99 -1.92 17.56
CA ARG A 290 23.97 -2.44 18.94
C ARG A 290 22.57 -2.48 19.51
N MET A 291 21.72 -1.50 19.19
CA MET A 291 20.32 -1.48 19.59
C MET A 291 19.63 -2.74 19.04
N LEU A 292 19.76 -3.01 17.74
CA LEU A 292 19.12 -4.15 17.10
C LEU A 292 19.66 -5.51 17.59
N GLU A 293 20.97 -5.60 17.83
CA GLU A 293 21.62 -6.80 18.35
C GLU A 293 21.15 -7.16 19.76
N ASN A 294 21.06 -6.15 20.63
CA ASN A 294 20.76 -6.31 22.05
C ASN A 294 19.27 -6.17 22.38
N TRP A 295 18.42 -5.81 21.41
CA TRP A 295 16.99 -5.63 21.61
C TRP A 295 16.32 -6.91 22.11
N ARG A 296 15.39 -6.74 23.05
CA ARG A 296 14.60 -7.81 23.68
C ARG A 296 13.10 -7.49 23.59
N PRO A 297 12.22 -8.50 23.51
CA PRO A 297 10.77 -8.36 23.65
C PRO A 297 10.36 -7.42 24.77
N GLY A 298 9.45 -6.50 24.49
CA GLY A 298 8.98 -5.47 25.43
C GLY A 298 9.93 -4.28 25.65
N ALA A 299 11.18 -4.32 25.15
CA ALA A 299 12.08 -3.18 25.24
C ALA A 299 11.72 -2.10 24.20
N ARG A 300 11.94 -0.83 24.57
CA ARG A 300 11.78 0.30 23.66
C ARG A 300 12.87 0.26 22.57
N ALA A 301 12.49 0.59 21.34
CA ALA A 301 13.40 0.62 20.19
C ALA A 301 13.54 2.06 19.67
N ASP A 302 14.41 2.82 20.31
CA ASP A 302 14.70 4.21 19.95
C ASP A 302 15.83 4.26 18.92
N PHE A 303 15.52 3.85 17.68
CA PHE A 303 16.46 3.97 16.56
C PHE A 303 16.66 5.43 16.14
N SER A 304 17.77 5.70 15.47
CA SER A 304 18.02 7.03 14.93
C SER A 304 16.98 7.42 13.86
N PRO A 305 16.56 8.71 13.81
CA PRO A 305 15.62 9.19 12.80
C PRO A 305 16.07 8.90 11.36
N GLU A 306 17.37 8.98 11.10
CA GLU A 306 17.96 8.70 9.78
C GLU A 306 17.83 7.23 9.39
N PHE A 307 18.01 6.31 10.34
CA PHE A 307 17.82 4.88 10.08
C PHE A 307 16.33 4.57 9.82
N LEU A 308 15.43 5.08 10.66
CA LEU A 308 13.98 4.92 10.49
C LEU A 308 13.49 5.49 9.15
N PHE A 309 13.94 6.69 8.77
CA PHE A 309 13.61 7.30 7.49
C PHE A 309 14.12 6.46 6.32
N SER A 310 15.38 6.01 6.37
CA SER A 310 15.97 5.18 5.30
C SER A 310 15.26 3.84 5.15
N ARG A 311 14.83 3.23 6.26
CA ARG A 311 14.01 2.03 6.26
C ARG A 311 12.61 2.28 5.69
N ALA A 312 11.97 3.40 6.05
CA ALA A 312 10.62 3.72 5.59
C ALA A 312 10.56 4.09 4.11
N VAL A 313 11.55 4.80 3.57
CA VAL A 313 11.51 5.37 2.21
C VAL A 313 12.21 4.45 1.22
N ARG A 314 11.46 3.92 0.24
CA ARG A 314 11.99 3.17 -0.90
C ARG A 314 11.76 3.95 -2.19
N VAL A 315 12.83 4.46 -2.77
CA VAL A 315 12.77 5.13 -4.08
C VAL A 315 12.93 4.11 -5.20
N ILE A 316 12.05 4.16 -6.18
CA ILE A 316 12.02 3.30 -7.36
C ILE A 316 12.18 4.20 -8.60
N PRO A 317 13.32 4.15 -9.30
CA PRO A 317 13.50 4.86 -10.56
C PRO A 317 12.48 4.41 -11.62
N VAL A 318 11.97 5.36 -12.39
CA VAL A 318 10.98 5.10 -13.45
C VAL A 318 11.62 5.38 -14.81
N ASN A 319 11.52 4.41 -15.72
CA ASN A 319 11.91 4.54 -17.12
C ASN A 319 11.01 3.66 -18.01
N GLU A 320 11.09 3.88 -19.32
CA GLU A 320 10.27 3.15 -20.31
C GLU A 320 10.41 1.63 -20.22
N GLN A 321 11.62 1.13 -19.95
CA GLN A 321 11.87 -0.30 -19.85
C GLN A 321 11.20 -0.89 -18.60
N SER A 322 11.33 -0.22 -17.45
CA SER A 322 10.69 -0.69 -16.20
C SER A 322 9.17 -0.59 -16.26
N ILE A 323 8.64 0.42 -16.96
CA ILE A 323 7.21 0.54 -17.28
C ILE A 323 6.74 -0.63 -18.14
N ALA A 324 7.44 -0.93 -19.24
CA ALA A 324 7.07 -2.00 -20.15
C ALA A 324 7.06 -3.38 -19.46
N VAL A 325 8.06 -3.65 -18.61
CA VAL A 325 8.13 -4.89 -17.82
C VAL A 325 6.96 -5.01 -16.86
N ALA A 326 6.67 -3.96 -16.08
CA ALA A 326 5.60 -4.00 -15.08
C ALA A 326 4.21 -4.11 -15.73
N THR A 327 3.96 -3.31 -16.76
CA THR A 327 2.68 -3.33 -17.47
C THR A 327 2.45 -4.64 -18.19
N GLY A 328 3.48 -5.23 -18.81
CA GLY A 328 3.40 -6.57 -19.41
C GLY A 328 3.07 -7.66 -18.40
N ALA A 329 3.66 -7.63 -17.20
CA ALA A 329 3.33 -8.59 -16.14
C ALA A 329 1.88 -8.47 -15.65
N PHE A 330 1.32 -7.26 -15.66
CA PHE A 330 -0.09 -7.04 -15.35
C PHE A 330 -1.02 -7.39 -16.51
N ASP A 331 -0.59 -7.20 -17.76
CA ASP A 331 -1.30 -7.69 -18.95
C ASP A 331 -1.46 -9.22 -18.86
N ASP A 332 -0.40 -9.95 -18.49
CA ASP A 332 -0.43 -11.40 -18.26
C ASP A 332 -1.35 -11.78 -17.09
N THR A 333 -1.38 -10.97 -16.03
CA THR A 333 -2.28 -11.17 -14.88
C THR A 333 -3.75 -11.04 -15.33
N VAL A 334 -4.09 -10.05 -16.16
CA VAL A 334 -5.44 -9.91 -16.72
C VAL A 334 -5.79 -11.07 -17.63
N ALA A 335 -4.86 -11.53 -18.48
CA ALA A 335 -5.08 -12.70 -19.32
C ALA A 335 -5.40 -13.97 -18.50
N GLN A 336 -4.74 -14.14 -17.34
CA GLN A 336 -5.04 -15.23 -16.40
C GLN A 336 -6.43 -15.08 -15.77
N ILE A 337 -6.80 -13.87 -15.31
CA ILE A 337 -8.14 -13.59 -14.78
C ILE A 337 -9.21 -13.94 -15.83
N GLU A 338 -9.06 -13.47 -17.07
CA GLU A 338 -10.02 -13.73 -18.14
C GLU A 338 -10.09 -15.20 -18.53
N THR A 339 -8.97 -15.93 -18.45
CA THR A 339 -8.94 -17.38 -18.61
C THR A 339 -9.75 -18.08 -17.50
N CYS A 340 -9.60 -17.66 -16.24
CA CYS A 340 -10.38 -18.18 -15.12
C CYS A 340 -11.87 -17.90 -15.29
N VAL A 341 -12.24 -16.68 -15.70
CA VAL A 341 -13.64 -16.28 -15.99
C VAL A 341 -14.23 -17.19 -17.08
N ARG A 342 -13.51 -17.38 -18.20
CA ARG A 342 -13.95 -18.24 -19.30
C ARG A 342 -14.12 -19.69 -18.86
N HIS A 343 -13.18 -20.23 -18.09
CA HIS A 343 -13.30 -21.59 -17.58
C HIS A 343 -14.46 -21.75 -16.60
N GLU A 344 -14.76 -20.72 -15.81
CA GLU A 344 -15.87 -20.74 -14.86
C GLU A 344 -17.22 -20.90 -15.55
N GLU A 345 -17.41 -20.33 -16.74
CA GLU A 345 -18.65 -20.50 -17.53
C GLU A 345 -18.99 -21.97 -17.84
N ALA A 346 -17.97 -22.83 -17.92
CA ALA A 346 -18.11 -24.26 -18.20
C ALA A 346 -17.94 -25.15 -16.96
N ALA A 347 -17.53 -24.58 -15.82
CA ALA A 347 -17.22 -25.33 -14.60
C ALA A 347 -18.45 -25.49 -13.70
N VAL A 348 -18.43 -26.54 -12.87
CA VAL A 348 -19.50 -26.79 -11.88
C VAL A 348 -19.21 -26.04 -10.58
N SER A 349 -17.96 -25.69 -10.31
CA SER A 349 -17.53 -24.99 -9.11
C SER A 349 -16.34 -24.08 -9.38
N ILE A 350 -16.31 -22.92 -8.73
CA ILE A 350 -15.17 -21.98 -8.77
C ILE A 350 -13.87 -22.60 -8.24
N LEU A 351 -13.94 -23.65 -7.42
CA LEU A 351 -12.76 -24.36 -6.92
C LEU A 351 -11.99 -25.06 -8.04
N GLN A 352 -12.65 -25.34 -9.17
CA GLN A 352 -12.06 -25.99 -10.34
C GLN A 352 -11.29 -25.00 -11.22
N THR A 353 -11.55 -23.70 -11.09
CA THR A 353 -11.05 -22.68 -12.04
C THR A 353 -10.18 -21.61 -11.37
N TRP A 354 -10.37 -21.37 -10.07
CA TRP A 354 -9.62 -20.40 -9.29
C TRP A 354 -8.72 -21.11 -8.27
N VAL A 355 -7.42 -21.06 -8.52
CA VAL A 355 -6.39 -21.70 -7.71
C VAL A 355 -6.19 -21.01 -6.35
N ASP A 356 -5.83 -21.79 -5.34
CA ASP A 356 -5.47 -21.34 -3.99
C ASP A 356 -3.96 -21.43 -3.73
N ASP A 357 -3.17 -20.98 -4.69
CA ASP A 357 -1.70 -20.99 -4.69
C ASP A 357 -1.03 -19.96 -3.75
N CYS A 358 -1.81 -19.35 -2.86
CA CYS A 358 -1.29 -18.44 -1.85
C CYS A 358 -0.33 -19.18 -0.92
N ASN A 359 0.94 -18.77 -0.91
CA ASN A 359 1.99 -19.30 -0.05
C ASN A 359 2.32 -18.38 1.14
N ASP A 360 1.48 -17.37 1.38
CA ASP A 360 1.63 -16.47 2.52
C ASP A 360 0.67 -16.87 3.64
N ALA A 361 1.23 -17.43 4.72
CA ALA A 361 0.49 -17.84 5.90
C ALA A 361 -0.34 -16.70 6.50
N LYS A 362 0.15 -15.44 6.45
CA LYS A 362 -0.57 -14.27 6.97
C LYS A 362 -1.80 -13.94 6.14
N THR A 363 -1.65 -13.89 4.81
CA THR A 363 -2.78 -13.72 3.88
C THR A 363 -3.83 -14.81 4.10
N CYS A 364 -3.42 -16.08 4.19
CA CYS A 364 -4.36 -17.16 4.45
C CYS A 364 -5.03 -17.05 5.81
N ALA A 365 -4.31 -16.62 6.86
CA ALA A 365 -4.88 -16.36 8.18
C ALA A 365 -5.90 -15.22 8.15
N ALA A 366 -5.63 -14.17 7.38
CA ALA A 366 -6.53 -13.03 7.19
C ALA A 366 -7.72 -13.31 6.25
N CYS A 367 -7.74 -14.44 5.56
CA CYS A 367 -8.77 -14.76 4.59
C CYS A 367 -10.09 -15.18 5.28
N ASP A 368 -11.21 -14.62 4.85
CA ASP A 368 -12.55 -14.96 5.36
C ASP A 368 -12.96 -16.39 5.00
N PHE A 369 -12.42 -16.90 3.89
CA PHE A 369 -12.73 -18.22 3.35
C PHE A 369 -11.78 -19.32 3.87
N ARG A 370 -10.91 -18.98 4.84
CA ARG A 370 -9.87 -19.87 5.38
C ARG A 370 -10.40 -21.22 5.88
N TYR A 371 -11.62 -21.25 6.43
CA TYR A 371 -12.21 -22.44 7.06
C TYR A 371 -12.43 -23.61 6.10
N PHE A 372 -12.58 -23.31 4.80
CA PHE A 372 -12.83 -24.31 3.77
C PHE A 372 -11.85 -24.21 2.60
N CYS A 373 -10.75 -23.44 2.77
CA CYS A 373 -9.70 -23.30 1.78
C CYS A 373 -8.55 -24.26 2.07
N GLU A 374 -8.23 -25.15 1.12
CA GLU A 374 -7.10 -26.09 1.26
C GLU A 374 -5.76 -25.36 1.39
N GLY A 375 -5.59 -24.22 0.70
CA GLY A 375 -4.43 -23.35 0.84
C GLY A 375 -4.16 -22.88 2.27
N TYR A 376 -5.20 -22.72 3.11
CA TYR A 376 -5.00 -22.34 4.52
C TYR A 376 -4.23 -23.43 5.30
N GLN A 377 -4.62 -24.69 5.13
CA GLN A 377 -3.98 -25.83 5.79
C GLN A 377 -2.57 -26.08 5.22
N ARG A 378 -2.37 -25.90 3.91
CA ARG A 378 -1.06 -26.06 3.26
C ARG A 378 0.01 -25.12 3.83
N ASN A 379 -0.38 -23.92 4.26
CA ASN A 379 0.52 -22.95 4.88
C ASN A 379 0.85 -23.24 6.37
N GLY A 380 0.46 -24.41 6.89
CA GLY A 380 0.72 -24.79 8.28
C GLY A 380 -0.17 -24.09 9.31
N ASN A 381 -1.18 -23.33 8.86
CA ASN A 381 -2.17 -22.76 9.77
C ASN A 381 -3.10 -23.87 10.28
N ARG A 382 -3.40 -23.85 11.58
CA ARG A 382 -4.33 -24.81 12.21
C ARG A 382 -5.70 -24.17 12.35
N ILE A 383 -6.73 -24.90 11.96
CA ILE A 383 -8.13 -24.50 12.18
C ILE A 383 -8.34 -24.35 13.70
N GLY A 384 -8.76 -23.15 14.13
CA GLY A 384 -8.96 -22.81 15.54
C GLY A 384 -7.83 -22.01 16.22
N ASP A 385 -6.64 -21.87 15.62
CA ASP A 385 -5.51 -21.07 16.15
C ASP A 385 -5.58 -19.58 15.72
N GLU A 386 -6.76 -19.12 15.33
CA GLU A 386 -6.98 -17.93 14.49
C GLU A 386 -6.69 -16.60 15.18
N ASP A 387 -6.81 -16.57 16.51
CA ASP A 387 -6.51 -15.41 17.36
C ASP A 387 -5.04 -15.36 17.77
N THR A 388 -4.26 -16.41 17.48
CA THR A 388 -2.83 -16.48 17.82
C THR A 388 -1.91 -16.00 16.71
N VAL A 389 -2.41 -15.89 15.47
CA VAL A 389 -1.66 -15.25 14.39
C VAL A 389 -1.60 -13.77 14.72
N GLN A 390 -0.53 -13.38 15.40
CA GLN A 390 -0.17 -12.00 15.66
C GLN A 390 0.06 -11.32 14.32
N ASP A 391 -1.00 -10.80 13.71
CA ASP A 391 -0.86 -9.73 12.73
C ASP A 391 -0.38 -8.52 13.52
N GLU A 392 0.93 -8.31 13.62
CA GLU A 392 1.53 -7.19 14.32
C GLU A 392 1.28 -5.89 13.55
N ILE A 393 0.03 -5.43 13.57
CA ILE A 393 -0.29 -4.01 13.48
C ILE A 393 0.27 -3.35 14.72
#